data_AF-A0A7K0CX88-F1
#
_entry.id   AF-A0A7K0CX88-F1
#
_cell.length_a   1.000
_cell.length_b   1.000
_cell.length_c   1.000
_cell.angle_alpha   90.00
_cell.angle_beta   90.00
_cell.angle_gamma   90.00
#
_symmetry.space_group_name_H-M   'P 1'
#
loop_
_entity.id
_entity.type
_entity.pdbx_description
1 polymer ?
#
loop_
_entity_poly.entity_id
_entity_poly.type
_entity_poly.pdbx_seq_one_letter_code
_entity_poly.pdbx_strand_id
1 'polypeptide(L)'
;MTASTRLPGPVHDIELGLLRLPYPTDDFESCAGCRPVADPPVCLHNDANTVAWYRWLLGHHVVFGIWRLMLAALAADDELTQPRLAALYDSYSALLLYSGSCTPEAYVRVLRPRMYAADPAMSGTWARDFNRVRELQSRLTVPPDSPLAAAVRRNRKVHIKVAARLVPEGRSLLQDSGRDLRQKVTSGESDTMDAFFRTERGPICRHRFATQSRARAEAVLADLAANPVRAVYGHAATDEFGLELADHIATPLRLGEPLLFDGSSDNDHI
;
A
#
# COMPACT_ATOMS: atom_id res chain seq x y z
N MET A 1 -26.41 35.41 -2.80
CA MET A 1 -26.84 33.99 -2.73
C MET A 1 -25.78 33.23 -1.93
N THR A 2 -26.06 32.97 -0.67
CA THR A 2 -25.19 32.18 0.21
C THR A 2 -25.36 30.71 -0.14
N ALA A 3 -24.30 30.09 -0.69
CA ALA A 3 -24.29 28.67 -0.97
C ALA A 3 -24.42 27.91 0.37
N SER A 4 -25.54 27.20 0.53
CA SER A 4 -25.77 26.27 1.62
C SER A 4 -24.79 25.10 1.47
N THR A 5 -23.69 25.13 2.23
CA THR A 5 -22.81 23.99 2.44
C THR A 5 -23.56 22.96 3.27
N ARG A 6 -24.33 22.08 2.62
CA ARG A 6 -24.79 20.85 3.27
C ARG A 6 -23.56 20.10 3.76
N LEU A 7 -23.49 19.92 5.08
CA LEU A 7 -22.54 19.00 5.71
C LEU A 7 -22.67 17.60 5.07
N PRO A 8 -21.57 16.85 4.91
CA PRO A 8 -21.60 15.57 4.22
C PRO A 8 -22.54 14.57 4.91
N GLY A 9 -23.25 13.76 4.11
CA GLY A 9 -23.83 12.50 4.60
C GLY A 9 -22.73 11.60 5.18
N PRO A 10 -23.06 10.72 6.14
CA PRO A 10 -22.08 9.94 6.88
C PRO A 10 -21.27 9.05 5.94
N VAL A 11 -19.94 9.11 6.03
CA VAL A 11 -19.09 8.03 5.55
C VAL A 11 -19.10 6.97 6.64
N HIS A 12 -19.48 5.74 6.30
CA HIS A 12 -19.43 4.66 7.27
C HIS A 12 -17.98 4.41 7.67
N ASP A 13 -17.71 4.42 8.98
CA ASP A 13 -16.42 3.97 9.47
C ASP A 13 -16.28 2.48 9.15
N ILE A 14 -15.20 2.13 8.49
CA ILE A 14 -14.96 0.77 8.01
C ILE A 14 -14.08 0.06 9.01
N GLU A 15 -14.59 -1.03 9.56
CA GLU A 15 -13.85 -1.90 10.46
C GLU A 15 -12.97 -2.89 9.66
N LEU A 16 -11.86 -2.39 9.09
CA LEU A 16 -10.86 -3.26 8.42
C LEU A 16 -10.00 -4.09 9.39
N GLY A 17 -10.18 -3.89 10.70
CA GLY A 17 -9.26 -4.41 11.72
C GLY A 17 -7.90 -3.70 11.69
N LEU A 18 -7.03 -4.10 12.63
CA LEU A 18 -5.65 -3.61 12.69
C LEU A 18 -4.76 -4.42 11.74
N LEU A 19 -3.86 -3.75 11.03
CA LEU A 19 -2.74 -4.40 10.35
C LEU A 19 -1.56 -4.50 11.30
N ARG A 20 -1.05 -5.71 11.56
CA ARG A 20 0.10 -5.89 12.43
C ARG A 20 1.37 -6.09 11.62
N LEU A 21 2.38 -5.29 11.84
CA LEU A 21 3.66 -5.42 11.15
C LEU A 21 4.80 -5.39 12.17
N PRO A 22 5.90 -6.12 11.93
CA PRO A 22 7.12 -5.85 12.67
C PRO A 22 7.62 -4.43 12.30
N TYR A 23 8.56 -3.91 13.07
CA TYR A 23 9.33 -2.78 12.56
C TYR A 23 10.16 -3.24 11.34
N PRO A 24 10.50 -2.34 10.40
CA PRO A 24 11.21 -2.74 9.18
C PRO A 24 12.58 -3.39 9.42
N THR A 25 13.19 -3.10 10.58
CA THR A 25 14.49 -3.63 11.02
C THR A 25 14.39 -4.92 11.82
N ASP A 26 13.19 -5.28 12.27
CA ASP A 26 12.99 -6.42 13.14
C ASP A 26 12.74 -7.67 12.29
N ASP A 27 13.14 -8.82 12.83
CA ASP A 27 12.79 -10.12 12.30
C ASP A 27 11.37 -10.53 12.71
N PHE A 28 10.86 -11.60 12.09
CA PHE A 28 9.62 -12.22 12.53
C PHE A 28 9.86 -13.07 13.78
N GLU A 29 8.91 -13.07 14.70
CA GLU A 29 8.97 -13.93 15.89
C GLU A 29 8.60 -15.39 15.59
N SER A 30 8.88 -16.26 16.57
CA SER A 30 8.36 -17.63 16.62
C SER A 30 6.83 -17.66 16.60
N CYS A 31 6.26 -18.75 16.08
CA CYS A 31 4.81 -18.92 15.97
C CYS A 31 4.12 -19.37 17.26
N ALA A 32 4.85 -19.50 18.37
CA ALA A 32 4.29 -19.89 19.66
C ALA A 32 3.12 -18.96 20.07
N GLY A 33 1.91 -19.52 20.18
CA GLY A 33 0.72 -18.76 20.58
C GLY A 33 0.07 -17.91 19.47
N CYS A 34 0.41 -18.14 18.20
CA CYS A 34 -0.23 -17.46 17.08
C CYS A 34 -1.75 -17.71 17.07
N ARG A 35 -2.54 -16.63 17.05
CA ARG A 35 -4.00 -16.70 16.90
C ARG A 35 -4.42 -16.34 15.47
N PRO A 36 -5.51 -16.93 14.95
CA PRO A 36 -6.10 -16.51 13.69
C PRO A 36 -6.37 -15.01 13.67
N VAL A 37 -6.16 -14.39 12.51
CA VAL A 37 -6.54 -13.01 12.25
C VAL A 37 -7.92 -13.04 11.60
N ALA A 38 -8.84 -12.19 12.08
CA ALA A 38 -10.12 -12.05 11.42
C ALA A 38 -9.92 -11.48 10.02
N ASP A 39 -10.62 -12.05 9.04
CA ASP A 39 -10.56 -11.55 7.67
C ASP A 39 -11.13 -10.13 7.61
N PRO A 40 -10.51 -9.24 6.81
CA PRO A 40 -11.08 -7.92 6.58
C PRO A 40 -12.42 -8.09 5.84
N PRO A 41 -13.43 -7.26 6.16
CA PRO A 41 -14.71 -7.34 5.47
C PRO A 41 -14.56 -6.97 3.99
N VAL A 42 -15.38 -7.59 3.13
CA VAL A 42 -15.59 -7.14 1.76
C VAL A 42 -16.48 -5.89 1.78
N CYS A 43 -16.14 -4.87 0.99
CA CYS A 43 -16.99 -3.68 0.89
C CYS A 43 -18.29 -4.01 0.14
N LEU A 44 -19.38 -4.14 0.88
CA LEU A 44 -20.72 -4.34 0.30
C LEU A 44 -21.45 -3.01 0.05
N HIS A 45 -20.79 -1.88 0.32
CA HIS A 45 -21.35 -0.55 0.08
C HIS A 45 -21.24 -0.17 -1.39
N ASN A 46 -22.28 0.47 -1.92
CA ASN A 46 -22.33 0.99 -3.28
C ASN A 46 -22.11 2.51 -3.35
N ASP A 47 -22.00 3.19 -2.20
CA ASP A 47 -21.77 4.62 -2.18
C ASP A 47 -20.29 4.95 -2.46
N ALA A 48 -20.06 5.88 -3.38
CA ALA A 48 -18.71 6.18 -3.88
C ALA A 48 -17.73 6.68 -2.80
N ASN A 49 -18.24 7.30 -1.73
CA ASN A 49 -17.40 7.86 -0.66
C ASN A 49 -16.89 6.76 0.27
N THR A 50 -17.74 5.82 0.67
CA THR A 50 -17.36 4.66 1.47
C THR A 50 -16.46 3.74 0.68
N VAL A 51 -16.75 3.48 -0.60
CA VAL A 51 -15.86 2.71 -1.47
C VAL A 51 -14.50 3.40 -1.61
N ALA A 52 -14.46 4.73 -1.79
CA ALA A 52 -13.20 5.47 -1.84
C ALA A 52 -12.40 5.30 -0.53
N TRP A 53 -13.05 5.41 0.62
CA TRP A 53 -12.40 5.22 1.92
C TRP A 53 -11.92 3.79 2.14
N TYR A 54 -12.74 2.80 1.77
CA TYR A 54 -12.41 1.38 1.82
C TYR A 54 -11.14 1.07 1.05
N ARG A 55 -11.12 1.45 -0.23
CA ARG A 55 -9.99 1.21 -1.13
C ARG A 55 -8.75 1.94 -0.67
N TRP A 56 -8.91 3.15 -0.15
CA TRP A 56 -7.79 3.91 0.39
C TRP A 56 -7.13 3.16 1.54
N LEU A 57 -7.87 2.73 2.54
CA LEU A 57 -7.29 2.01 3.68
C LEU A 57 -6.79 0.61 3.31
N LEU A 58 -7.63 -0.22 2.67
CA LEU A 58 -7.29 -1.60 2.36
C LEU A 58 -6.13 -1.69 1.37
N GLY A 59 -6.12 -0.85 0.34
CA GLY A 59 -5.04 -0.82 -0.64
C GLY A 59 -3.70 -0.48 0.02
N HIS A 60 -3.67 0.51 0.92
CA HIS A 60 -2.45 0.84 1.66
C HIS A 60 -2.02 -0.27 2.62
N HIS A 61 -2.95 -0.99 3.28
CA HIS A 61 -2.59 -2.16 4.07
C HIS A 61 -1.82 -3.21 3.25
N VAL A 62 -2.30 -3.52 2.03
CA VAL A 62 -1.62 -4.49 1.15
C VAL A 62 -0.27 -3.93 0.70
N VAL A 63 -0.17 -2.63 0.40
CA VAL A 63 1.10 -1.97 0.06
C VAL A 63 2.13 -2.10 1.19
N PHE A 64 1.73 -1.93 2.44
CA PHE A 64 2.65 -2.06 3.57
C PHE A 64 3.15 -3.51 3.70
N GLY A 65 2.27 -4.49 3.48
CA GLY A 65 2.65 -5.90 3.37
C GLY A 65 3.63 -6.15 2.21
N ILE A 66 3.41 -5.54 1.04
CA ILE A 66 4.32 -5.63 -0.10
C ILE A 66 5.69 -5.05 0.22
N TRP A 67 5.77 -3.90 0.90
CA TRP A 67 7.07 -3.36 1.31
C TRP A 67 7.79 -4.32 2.26
N ARG A 68 7.08 -4.97 3.18
CA ARG A 68 7.68 -6.00 4.02
C ARG A 68 8.17 -7.22 3.21
N LEU A 69 7.43 -7.65 2.18
CA LEU A 69 7.89 -8.69 1.26
C LEU A 69 9.09 -8.24 0.41
N MET A 70 9.18 -6.97 0.02
CA MET A 70 10.35 -6.42 -0.66
C MET A 70 11.58 -6.47 0.25
N LEU A 71 11.42 -6.18 1.55
CA LEU A 71 12.50 -6.32 2.53
C LEU A 71 12.96 -7.78 2.65
N ALA A 72 12.04 -8.76 2.65
CA ALA A 72 12.39 -10.18 2.64
C ALA A 72 13.16 -10.57 1.36
N ALA A 73 12.70 -10.10 0.19
CA ALA A 73 13.39 -10.34 -1.08
C ALA A 73 14.79 -9.71 -1.14
N LEU A 74 14.97 -8.54 -0.54
CA LEU A 74 16.27 -7.86 -0.41
C LEU A 74 17.20 -8.57 0.58
N ALA A 75 16.66 -9.16 1.64
CA ALA A 75 17.43 -9.89 2.63
C ALA A 75 17.93 -11.25 2.14
N ALA A 76 17.18 -11.90 1.23
CA ALA A 76 17.61 -13.14 0.58
C ALA A 76 18.87 -12.97 -0.28
N ASP A 77 19.02 -11.78 -0.90
CA ASP A 77 20.18 -11.37 -1.72
C ASP A 77 20.63 -12.45 -2.72
N ASP A 78 19.69 -12.95 -3.51
CA ASP A 78 19.88 -14.04 -4.48
C ASP A 78 19.56 -13.61 -5.93
N GLU A 79 19.78 -14.51 -6.89
CA GLU A 79 19.50 -14.25 -8.32
C GLU A 79 18.01 -13.92 -8.59
N LEU A 80 17.12 -14.32 -7.68
CA LEU A 80 15.69 -14.06 -7.78
C LEU A 80 15.28 -12.73 -7.14
N THR A 81 16.16 -12.05 -6.39
CA THR A 81 15.87 -10.76 -5.73
C THR A 81 15.33 -9.72 -6.71
N GLN A 82 15.98 -9.49 -7.86
CA GLN A 82 15.51 -8.48 -8.82
C GLN A 82 14.17 -8.85 -9.50
N PRO A 83 13.96 -10.09 -10.00
CA PRO A 83 12.66 -10.54 -10.50
C PRO A 83 11.53 -10.41 -9.46
N ARG A 84 11.78 -10.82 -8.20
CA ARG A 84 10.80 -10.72 -7.10
C ARG A 84 10.45 -9.26 -6.82
N LEU A 85 11.45 -8.37 -6.75
CA LEU A 85 11.23 -6.93 -6.57
C LEU A 85 10.45 -6.31 -7.73
N ALA A 86 10.72 -6.72 -8.97
CA ALA A 86 9.98 -6.22 -10.13
C ALA A 86 8.48 -6.55 -10.02
N ALA A 87 8.15 -7.82 -9.72
CA ALA A 87 6.77 -8.24 -9.52
C ALA A 87 6.09 -7.52 -8.34
N LEU A 88 6.79 -7.31 -7.23
CA LEU A 88 6.29 -6.56 -6.08
C LEU A 88 6.05 -5.07 -6.41
N TYR A 89 6.89 -4.45 -7.24
CA TYR A 89 6.68 -3.09 -7.72
C TYR A 89 5.47 -2.97 -8.65
N ASP A 90 5.22 -3.98 -9.47
CA ASP A 90 4.02 -4.02 -10.32
C ASP A 90 2.76 -4.20 -9.48
N SER A 91 2.80 -5.08 -8.47
CA SER A 91 1.73 -5.18 -7.49
C SER A 91 1.47 -3.87 -6.75
N TYR A 92 2.54 -3.18 -6.32
CA TYR A 92 2.43 -1.85 -5.71
C TYR A 92 1.80 -0.83 -6.69
N SER A 93 2.21 -0.84 -7.95
CA SER A 93 1.63 0.04 -8.98
C SER A 93 0.13 -0.22 -9.16
N ALA A 94 -0.29 -1.48 -9.19
CA ALA A 94 -1.70 -1.85 -9.28
C ALA A 94 -2.50 -1.38 -8.06
N LEU A 95 -1.93 -1.48 -6.85
CA LEU A 95 -2.57 -0.98 -5.64
C LEU A 95 -2.68 0.54 -5.57
N LEU A 96 -1.76 1.28 -6.20
CA LEU A 96 -1.89 2.73 -6.36
C LEU A 96 -3.08 3.10 -7.25
N LEU A 97 -3.28 2.37 -8.36
CA LEU A 97 -4.45 2.56 -9.23
C LEU A 97 -5.75 2.18 -8.49
N TYR A 98 -5.77 1.02 -7.82
CA TYR A 98 -6.91 0.58 -7.00
C TYR A 98 -7.28 1.61 -5.93
N SER A 99 -6.33 2.03 -5.09
CA SER A 99 -6.55 2.99 -4.00
C SER A 99 -6.93 4.37 -4.53
N GLY A 100 -6.33 4.78 -5.65
CA GLY A 100 -6.56 6.06 -6.32
C GLY A 100 -7.72 6.07 -7.31
N SER A 101 -8.55 5.02 -7.35
CA SER A 101 -9.63 4.87 -8.33
C SER A 101 -10.86 5.75 -8.08
N CYS A 102 -10.97 6.34 -6.89
CA CYS A 102 -12.06 7.25 -6.53
C CYS A 102 -12.11 8.50 -7.45
N THR A 103 -13.22 9.24 -7.47
CA THR A 103 -13.26 10.50 -8.25
C THR A 103 -12.49 11.62 -7.53
N PRO A 104 -12.05 12.68 -8.23
CA PRO A 104 -11.45 13.85 -7.59
C PRO A 104 -12.36 14.46 -6.50
N GLU A 105 -13.68 14.46 -6.72
CA GLU A 105 -14.66 14.96 -5.75
C GLU A 105 -14.67 14.10 -4.48
N ALA A 106 -14.66 12.77 -4.60
CA ALA A 106 -14.57 11.86 -3.46
C ALA A 106 -13.24 12.05 -2.70
N TYR A 107 -12.13 12.23 -3.42
CA TYR A 107 -10.83 12.51 -2.81
C TYR A 107 -10.83 13.80 -2.00
N VAL A 108 -11.28 14.92 -2.58
CA VAL A 108 -11.34 16.24 -1.90
C VAL A 108 -12.33 16.24 -0.75
N ARG A 109 -13.44 15.51 -0.87
CA ARG A 109 -14.50 15.50 0.13
C ARG A 109 -14.22 14.56 1.30
N VAL A 110 -13.55 13.44 1.07
CA VAL A 110 -13.42 12.33 2.03
C VAL A 110 -11.97 12.11 2.44
N LEU A 111 -11.10 11.87 1.46
CA LEU A 111 -9.74 11.39 1.72
C LEU A 111 -8.82 12.52 2.20
N ARG A 112 -8.75 13.63 1.45
CA ARG A 112 -7.86 14.76 1.75
C ARG A 112 -8.16 15.40 3.12
N PRO A 113 -9.43 15.66 3.50
CA PRO A 113 -9.72 16.26 4.82
C PRO A 113 -9.31 15.35 5.97
N ARG A 114 -9.47 14.04 5.83
CA ARG A 114 -9.04 13.07 6.85
C ARG A 114 -7.52 13.02 6.99
N MET A 115 -6.80 13.00 5.85
CA MET A 115 -5.34 13.05 5.87
C MET A 115 -4.85 14.35 6.52
N TYR A 116 -5.43 15.49 6.14
CA TYR A 116 -5.10 16.79 6.71
C TYR A 116 -5.39 16.87 8.22
N ALA A 117 -6.49 16.26 8.68
CA ALA A 117 -6.85 16.21 10.10
C ALA A 117 -5.86 15.36 10.92
N ALA A 118 -5.24 14.34 10.31
CA ALA A 118 -4.17 13.57 10.94
C ALA A 118 -2.86 14.37 10.98
N ASP A 119 -2.46 14.96 9.85
CA ASP A 119 -1.39 15.96 9.80
C ASP A 119 -1.47 16.79 8.50
N PRO A 120 -1.35 18.13 8.56
CA PRO A 120 -1.34 19.00 7.39
C PRO A 120 -0.25 18.68 6.35
N ALA A 121 0.85 18.04 6.77
CA ALA A 121 1.98 17.64 5.92
C ALA A 121 1.95 16.16 5.53
N MET A 122 0.86 15.42 5.83
CA MET A 122 0.81 13.96 5.67
C MET A 122 1.27 13.51 4.28
N SER A 123 2.20 12.55 4.27
CA SER A 123 2.85 12.05 3.06
C SER A 123 3.10 10.56 3.11
N GLY A 124 2.95 9.88 1.97
CA GLY A 124 3.34 8.47 1.83
C GLY A 124 4.83 8.22 2.07
N THR A 125 5.68 9.26 1.97
CA THR A 125 7.11 9.17 2.30
C THR A 125 7.37 8.95 3.79
N TRP A 126 6.37 9.11 4.66
CA TRP A 126 6.50 8.86 6.09
C TRP A 126 6.46 7.38 6.46
N ALA A 127 6.11 6.50 5.53
CA ALA A 127 6.08 5.07 5.79
C ALA A 127 7.49 4.50 6.09
N ARG A 128 7.61 3.80 7.21
CA ARG A 128 8.87 3.22 7.70
C ARG A 128 9.44 2.19 6.72
N ASP A 129 8.61 1.25 6.29
CA ASP A 129 9.01 0.15 5.40
C ASP A 129 9.45 0.68 4.03
N PHE A 130 8.74 1.66 3.47
CA PHE A 130 9.11 2.27 2.20
C PHE A 130 10.50 2.91 2.25
N ASN A 131 10.80 3.65 3.32
CA ASN A 131 12.12 4.26 3.50
C ASN A 131 13.22 3.20 3.62
N ARG A 132 12.95 2.11 4.35
CA ARG A 132 13.90 1.00 4.48
C ARG A 132 14.12 0.26 3.16
N VAL A 133 13.07 0.00 2.39
CA VAL A 133 13.17 -0.59 1.04
C VAL A 133 14.05 0.29 0.15
N ARG A 134 13.82 1.61 0.12
CA ARG A 134 14.63 2.53 -0.68
C ARG A 134 16.09 2.56 -0.28
N GLU A 135 16.37 2.51 1.03
CA GLU A 135 17.74 2.49 1.57
C GLU A 135 18.50 1.22 1.17
N LEU A 136 17.85 0.06 1.22
CA LEU A 136 18.47 -1.22 0.85
C LEU A 136 18.58 -1.36 -0.67
N GLN A 137 17.53 -0.99 -1.40
CA GLN A 137 17.52 -1.05 -2.86
C GLN A 137 18.57 -0.14 -3.50
N SER A 138 18.92 1.00 -2.89
CA SER A 138 19.96 1.90 -3.43
C SER A 138 21.36 1.27 -3.45
N ARG A 139 21.56 0.15 -2.75
CA ARG A 139 22.81 -0.62 -2.74
C ARG A 139 22.88 -1.66 -3.86
N LEU A 140 21.76 -1.93 -4.54
CA LEU A 140 21.71 -2.85 -5.65
C LEU A 140 22.24 -2.20 -6.93
N THR A 141 23.04 -2.95 -7.69
CA THR A 141 23.35 -2.60 -9.08
C THR A 141 22.22 -3.10 -9.98
N VAL A 142 21.40 -2.16 -10.46
CA VAL A 142 20.24 -2.46 -11.31
C VAL A 142 20.54 -2.04 -12.75
N PRO A 143 20.62 -2.99 -13.71
CA PRO A 143 20.79 -2.64 -15.12
C PRO A 143 19.62 -1.76 -15.62
N PRO A 144 19.87 -0.70 -16.41
CA PRO A 144 18.82 0.23 -16.87
C PRO A 144 17.66 -0.44 -17.61
N ASP A 145 17.94 -1.53 -18.33
CA ASP A 145 16.98 -2.29 -19.13
C ASP A 145 16.46 -3.55 -18.41
N SER A 146 16.77 -3.71 -17.12
CA SER A 146 16.27 -4.82 -16.32
C SER A 146 14.75 -4.70 -16.08
N PRO A 147 14.06 -5.83 -15.84
CA PRO A 147 12.66 -5.83 -15.41
C PRO A 147 12.42 -4.96 -14.17
N LEU A 148 13.35 -4.96 -13.20
CA LEU A 148 13.25 -4.13 -11.99
C LEU A 148 13.29 -2.64 -12.32
N ALA A 149 14.22 -2.19 -13.18
CA ALA A 149 14.29 -0.80 -13.60
C ALA A 149 13.01 -0.35 -14.31
N ALA A 150 12.43 -1.21 -15.17
CA ALA A 150 11.16 -0.96 -15.82
C ALA A 150 10.00 -0.84 -14.82
N ALA A 151 9.89 -1.77 -13.86
CA ALA A 151 8.85 -1.77 -12.83
C ALA A 151 8.92 -0.53 -11.92
N VAL A 152 10.12 -0.10 -11.52
CA VAL A 152 10.32 1.13 -10.72
C VAL A 152 9.89 2.38 -11.51
N ARG A 153 10.26 2.47 -12.81
CA ARG A 153 9.82 3.59 -13.67
C ARG A 153 8.30 3.60 -13.83
N ARG A 154 7.69 2.43 -14.02
CA ARG A 154 6.23 2.26 -14.11
C ARG A 154 5.55 2.71 -12.82
N ASN A 155 6.02 2.25 -11.67
CA ASN A 155 5.49 2.64 -10.36
C ASN A 155 5.51 4.16 -10.15
N ARG A 156 6.66 4.80 -10.44
CA ARG A 156 6.77 6.26 -10.37
C ARG A 156 5.78 6.96 -11.32
N LYS A 157 5.64 6.46 -12.55
CA LYS A 157 4.70 7.02 -13.54
C LYS A 157 3.25 6.89 -13.06
N VAL A 158 2.86 5.72 -12.59
CA VAL A 158 1.54 5.44 -12.02
C VAL A 158 1.25 6.39 -10.86
N HIS A 159 2.18 6.53 -9.91
CA HIS A 159 2.02 7.44 -8.77
C HIS A 159 1.77 8.89 -9.23
N ILE A 160 2.55 9.40 -10.18
CA ILE A 160 2.38 10.74 -10.75
C ILE A 160 1.00 10.88 -11.41
N LYS A 161 0.55 9.87 -12.15
CA LYS A 161 -0.73 9.91 -12.87
C LYS A 161 -1.94 9.83 -11.94
N VAL A 162 -1.87 9.03 -10.88
CA VAL A 162 -2.85 9.01 -9.79
C VAL A 162 -2.92 10.39 -9.13
N ALA A 163 -1.77 10.97 -8.77
CA ALA A 163 -1.71 12.28 -8.12
C ALA A 163 -2.28 13.39 -9.03
N ALA A 164 -1.87 13.44 -10.31
CA ALA A 164 -2.35 14.43 -11.27
C ALA A 164 -3.87 14.36 -11.49
N ARG A 165 -4.45 13.15 -11.40
CA ARG A 165 -5.89 12.96 -11.50
C ARG A 165 -6.62 13.42 -10.24
N LEU A 166 -6.15 13.04 -9.05
CA LEU A 166 -6.83 13.33 -7.78
C LEU A 166 -6.62 14.77 -7.30
N VAL A 167 -5.50 15.39 -7.69
CA VAL A 167 -5.14 16.76 -7.34
C VAL A 167 -4.68 17.51 -8.59
N PRO A 168 -5.60 17.92 -9.48
CA PRO A 168 -5.25 18.56 -10.75
C PRO A 168 -4.43 19.86 -10.61
N GLU A 169 -4.61 20.59 -9.50
CA GLU A 169 -3.83 21.79 -9.17
C GLU A 169 -2.41 21.48 -8.65
N GLY A 170 -2.08 20.19 -8.49
CA GLY A 170 -0.71 19.69 -8.44
C GLY A 170 0.01 19.76 -7.09
N ARG A 171 -0.57 20.35 -6.04
CA ARG A 171 0.11 20.47 -4.74
C ARG A 171 -0.30 19.37 -3.75
N SER A 172 0.67 18.56 -3.35
CA SER A 172 0.49 17.60 -2.26
C SER A 172 0.36 18.30 -0.91
N LEU A 173 -0.20 17.63 0.09
CA LEU A 173 -0.26 18.15 1.47
C LEU A 173 1.12 18.55 2.00
N LEU A 174 2.13 17.72 1.71
CA LEU A 174 3.52 18.00 2.08
C LEU A 174 4.08 19.28 1.40
N GLN A 175 3.70 19.56 0.16
CA GLN A 175 4.09 20.78 -0.52
C GLN A 175 3.31 22.00 0.01
N ASP A 176 2.03 21.80 0.34
CA ASP A 176 1.16 22.84 0.92
C ASP A 176 1.61 23.28 2.30
N SER A 177 2.19 22.37 3.09
CA SER A 177 2.61 22.64 4.47
C SER A 177 3.92 23.43 4.58
N GLY A 178 4.65 23.62 3.47
CA GLY A 178 5.95 24.29 3.47
C GLY A 178 7.09 23.45 4.09
N ARG A 179 6.85 22.17 4.37
CA ARG A 179 7.88 21.25 4.89
C ARG A 179 8.94 21.01 3.82
N ASP A 180 10.22 21.12 4.21
CA ASP A 180 11.33 20.83 3.31
C ASP A 180 11.39 19.32 3.01
N LEU A 181 11.27 18.96 1.74
CA LEU A 181 11.31 17.59 1.23
C LEU A 181 12.65 16.89 1.50
N ARG A 182 13.71 17.63 1.83
CA ARG A 182 15.02 17.07 2.20
C ARG A 182 15.13 16.70 3.68
N GLN A 183 14.20 17.15 4.52
CA GLN A 183 14.22 16.79 5.94
C GLN A 183 13.97 15.30 6.12
N LYS A 184 14.73 14.70 7.04
CA LYS A 184 14.54 13.31 7.42
C LYS A 184 13.20 13.15 8.12
N VAL A 185 12.47 12.10 7.77
CA VAL A 185 11.24 11.71 8.45
C VAL A 185 11.54 11.38 9.91
N THR A 186 10.78 11.99 10.81
CA THR A 186 10.83 11.77 12.26
C THR A 186 10.06 10.52 12.66
N SER A 187 10.31 10.00 13.88
CA SER A 187 9.52 8.88 14.42
C SER A 187 8.04 9.25 14.54
N GLY A 188 7.72 10.46 15.00
CA GLY A 188 6.34 10.93 15.18
C GLY A 188 5.56 11.02 13.86
N GLU A 189 6.19 11.45 12.76
CA GLU A 189 5.53 11.44 11.44
C GLU A 189 5.22 10.01 10.96
N SER A 190 6.14 9.08 11.24
CA SER A 190 5.92 7.67 10.93
C SER A 190 4.83 7.06 11.82
N ASP A 191 4.74 7.46 13.09
CA ASP A 191 3.66 7.05 14.00
C ASP A 191 2.30 7.58 13.54
N THR A 192 2.24 8.83 13.07
CA THR A 192 1.02 9.40 12.47
C THR A 192 0.58 8.60 11.23
N MET A 193 1.52 8.20 10.37
CA MET A 193 1.25 7.36 9.21
C MET A 193 0.68 6.00 9.63
N ASP A 194 1.34 5.31 10.57
CA ASP A 194 0.89 4.02 11.09
C ASP A 194 -0.50 4.15 11.75
N ALA A 195 -0.73 5.18 12.56
CA ALA A 195 -2.02 5.43 13.22
C ALA A 195 -3.15 5.71 12.23
N PHE A 196 -2.94 6.56 11.22
CA PHE A 196 -3.95 6.88 10.21
C PHE A 196 -4.41 5.62 9.46
N PHE A 197 -3.46 4.76 9.09
CA PHE A 197 -3.73 3.49 8.42
C PHE A 197 -3.90 2.33 9.39
N ARG A 198 -4.22 2.57 10.66
CA ARG A 198 -4.55 1.51 11.64
C ARG A 198 -3.54 0.35 11.68
N THR A 199 -2.26 0.71 11.56
CA THR A 199 -1.13 -0.21 11.55
C THR A 199 -0.50 -0.22 12.94
N GLU A 200 -0.43 -1.41 13.53
CA GLU A 200 0.18 -1.65 14.84
C GLU A 200 1.57 -2.25 14.62
N ARG A 201 2.59 -1.58 15.14
CA ARG A 201 3.96 -2.07 15.12
C ARG A 201 4.24 -2.91 16.34
N GLY A 202 4.72 -4.13 16.11
CA GLY A 202 5.11 -5.00 17.20
C GLY A 202 5.40 -6.41 16.69
N PRO A 203 5.74 -7.30 17.60
CA PRO A 203 6.17 -8.61 17.22
C PRO A 203 5.05 -9.46 16.59
N ILE A 204 5.40 -10.16 15.52
CA ILE A 204 4.49 -11.00 14.73
C ILE A 204 5.29 -12.11 14.06
N CYS A 205 4.71 -13.31 13.98
CA CYS A 205 5.33 -14.43 13.29
C CYS A 205 5.01 -14.45 11.79
N ARG A 206 5.82 -15.19 11.02
CA ARG A 206 5.70 -15.32 9.56
C ARG A 206 4.32 -15.81 9.13
N HIS A 207 3.79 -16.86 9.79
CA HIS A 207 2.47 -17.40 9.49
C HIS A 207 1.35 -16.37 9.65
N ARG A 208 1.35 -15.62 10.76
CA ARG A 208 0.34 -14.59 10.99
C ARG A 208 0.41 -13.46 9.97
N PHE A 209 1.63 -13.03 9.63
CA PHE A 209 1.86 -12.03 8.60
C PHE A 209 1.41 -12.53 7.21
N ALA A 210 1.69 -13.79 6.86
CA ALA A 210 1.26 -14.40 5.61
C ALA A 210 -0.28 -14.47 5.52
N THR A 211 -0.94 -15.01 6.55
CA THR A 211 -2.40 -15.14 6.61
C THR A 211 -3.09 -13.78 6.50
N GLN A 212 -2.66 -12.79 7.28
CA GLN A 212 -3.30 -11.47 7.26
C GLN A 212 -3.09 -10.74 5.91
N SER A 213 -1.96 -10.99 5.24
CA SER A 213 -1.63 -10.38 3.94
C SER A 213 -2.43 -11.03 2.82
N ARG A 214 -2.56 -12.37 2.87
CA ARG A 214 -3.46 -13.14 2.00
C ARG A 214 -4.90 -12.63 2.11
N ALA A 215 -5.46 -12.60 3.31
CA ALA A 215 -6.84 -12.18 3.53
C ALA A 215 -7.13 -10.77 3.00
N ARG A 216 -6.16 -9.84 3.14
CA ARG A 216 -6.29 -8.48 2.59
C ARG A 216 -6.18 -8.43 1.07
N ALA A 217 -5.27 -9.18 0.46
CA ALA A 217 -5.17 -9.27 -0.99
C ALA A 217 -6.44 -9.90 -1.59
N GLU A 218 -6.95 -10.97 -0.98
CA GLU A 218 -8.22 -11.60 -1.35
C GLU A 218 -9.41 -10.63 -1.22
N ALA A 219 -9.46 -9.82 -0.17
CA ALA A 219 -10.49 -8.79 -0.02
C ALA A 219 -10.41 -7.70 -1.11
N VAL A 220 -9.20 -7.30 -1.54
CA VAL A 220 -9.04 -6.40 -2.70
C VAL A 220 -9.55 -7.05 -3.98
N LEU A 221 -9.24 -8.33 -4.21
CA LEU A 221 -9.70 -9.06 -5.39
C LEU A 221 -11.22 -9.24 -5.38
N ALA A 222 -11.81 -9.54 -4.22
CA ALA A 222 -13.25 -9.63 -4.05
C ALA A 222 -13.94 -8.27 -4.31
N ASP A 223 -13.37 -7.17 -3.80
CA ASP A 223 -13.87 -5.82 -4.10
C ASP A 223 -13.75 -5.49 -5.58
N LEU A 224 -12.66 -5.85 -6.25
CA LEU A 224 -12.51 -5.62 -7.70
C LEU A 224 -13.54 -6.41 -8.52
N ALA A 225 -13.85 -7.64 -8.12
CA ALA A 225 -14.86 -8.46 -8.78
C ALA A 225 -16.26 -7.88 -8.60
N ALA A 226 -16.59 -7.39 -7.39
CA ALA A 226 -17.89 -6.77 -7.09
C ALA A 226 -18.02 -5.35 -7.68
N ASN A 227 -16.93 -4.58 -7.63
CA ASN A 227 -16.85 -3.16 -7.96
C ASN A 227 -15.66 -2.92 -8.91
N PRO A 228 -15.75 -3.16 -10.22
CA PRO A 228 -14.60 -2.97 -11.11
C PRO A 228 -14.07 -1.52 -11.11
N VAL A 229 -12.74 -1.33 -11.16
CA VAL A 229 -12.12 -0.02 -11.35
C VAL A 229 -12.38 0.46 -12.77
N ARG A 230 -12.97 1.65 -12.91
CA ARG A 230 -13.27 2.30 -14.20
C ARG A 230 -12.52 3.63 -14.40
N ALA A 231 -11.58 3.92 -13.51
CA ALA A 231 -10.82 5.17 -13.55
C ALA A 231 -9.88 5.18 -14.76
N VAL A 232 -9.84 6.32 -15.46
CA VAL A 232 -8.91 6.58 -16.56
C VAL A 232 -7.94 7.66 -16.10
N TYR A 233 -6.65 7.47 -16.39
CA TYR A 233 -5.53 8.28 -15.91
C TYR A 233 -4.88 9.13 -17.01
N GLY A 234 -5.41 9.07 -18.24
CA GLY A 234 -4.97 9.91 -19.35
C GLY A 234 -3.55 9.60 -19.80
N HIS A 235 -3.21 8.32 -19.82
CA HIS A 235 -1.91 7.83 -20.27
C HIS A 235 -2.02 6.36 -20.67
N ALA A 236 -1.93 6.09 -21.98
CA ALA A 236 -2.21 4.78 -22.56
C ALA A 236 -1.53 3.62 -21.80
N ALA A 237 -0.23 3.69 -21.54
CA ALA A 237 0.47 2.60 -20.84
C ALA A 237 0.06 2.44 -19.36
N THR A 238 -0.49 3.47 -18.71
CA THR A 238 -1.04 3.36 -17.36
C THR A 238 -2.44 2.78 -17.39
N ASP A 239 -3.24 3.21 -18.36
CA ASP A 239 -4.62 2.74 -18.54
C ASP A 239 -4.63 1.26 -18.98
N GLU A 240 -3.71 0.86 -19.86
CA GLU A 240 -3.50 -0.53 -20.30
C GLU A 240 -3.01 -1.42 -19.15
N PHE A 241 -2.05 -0.96 -18.36
CA PHE A 241 -1.63 -1.66 -17.14
C PHE A 241 -2.79 -1.85 -16.13
N GLY A 242 -3.74 -0.91 -16.11
CA GLY A 242 -4.96 -1.00 -15.30
C GLY A 242 -5.94 -2.09 -15.73
N LEU A 243 -5.76 -2.71 -16.89
CA LEU A 243 -6.60 -3.83 -17.33
C LEU A 243 -6.26 -5.13 -16.60
N GLU A 244 -5.02 -5.26 -16.10
CA GLU A 244 -4.49 -6.46 -15.43
C GLU A 244 -4.35 -6.28 -13.91
N LEU A 245 -5.15 -5.40 -13.31
CA LEU A 245 -5.06 -5.09 -11.88
C LEU A 245 -5.13 -6.33 -10.99
N ALA A 246 -6.08 -7.23 -11.26
CA ALA A 246 -6.28 -8.44 -10.46
C ALA A 246 -5.03 -9.33 -10.47
N ASP A 247 -4.40 -9.51 -11.64
CA ASP A 247 -3.23 -10.36 -11.79
C ASP A 247 -2.03 -9.81 -11.03
N HIS A 248 -1.81 -8.50 -11.11
CA HIS A 248 -0.75 -7.82 -10.35
C HIS A 248 -1.03 -7.81 -8.85
N ILE A 249 -2.27 -7.60 -8.42
CA ILE A 249 -2.69 -7.58 -7.00
C ILE A 249 -2.58 -8.97 -6.37
N ALA A 250 -2.74 -10.05 -7.15
CA ALA A 250 -2.54 -11.41 -6.67
C ALA A 250 -1.06 -11.79 -6.41
N THR A 251 -0.10 -10.91 -6.70
CA THR A 251 1.34 -11.17 -6.48
C THR A 251 1.70 -11.59 -5.05
N PRO A 252 1.21 -10.94 -3.98
CA PRO A 252 1.49 -11.37 -2.61
C PRO A 252 0.96 -12.78 -2.31
N LEU A 253 -0.08 -13.26 -3.00
CA LEU A 253 -0.57 -14.62 -2.87
C LEU A 253 0.41 -15.65 -3.45
N ARG A 254 1.12 -15.26 -4.52
CA ARG A 254 2.10 -16.11 -5.20
C ARG A 254 3.48 -16.07 -4.55
N LEU A 255 3.93 -14.89 -4.13
CA LEU A 255 5.29 -14.68 -3.61
C LEU A 255 5.36 -14.64 -2.09
N GLY A 256 4.23 -14.46 -1.39
CA GLY A 256 4.20 -14.24 0.05
C GLY A 256 4.84 -15.39 0.82
N GLU A 257 4.30 -16.61 0.67
CA GLU A 257 4.86 -17.77 1.38
C GLU A 257 6.30 -18.11 0.94
N PRO A 258 6.64 -18.20 -0.35
CA PRO A 258 8.03 -18.44 -0.76
C PRO A 258 9.03 -17.44 -0.17
N LEU A 259 8.72 -16.14 -0.19
CA LEU A 259 9.61 -15.11 0.38
C LEU A 259 9.75 -15.20 1.91
N LEU A 260 8.74 -15.75 2.58
CA LEU A 260 8.73 -15.84 4.03
C LEU A 260 9.32 -17.15 4.53
N PHE A 261 9.22 -18.25 3.79
CA PHE A 261 9.57 -19.59 4.27
C PHE A 261 10.72 -20.25 3.49
N ASP A 262 11.07 -19.78 2.29
CA ASP A 262 12.25 -20.30 1.59
C ASP A 262 13.52 -19.77 2.25
N GLY A 263 14.44 -20.68 2.60
CA GLY A 263 15.71 -20.35 3.26
C GLY A 263 15.68 -20.40 4.79
N SER A 264 14.52 -20.64 5.43
CA SER A 264 14.50 -21.06 6.83
C SER A 264 14.86 -22.54 6.90
N SER A 265 16.14 -22.84 7.12
CA SER A 265 16.58 -24.14 7.61
C SER A 265 16.15 -24.35 9.07
N ASP A 266 14.86 -24.17 9.37
CA ASP A 266 14.29 -24.44 10.68
C ASP A 266 13.53 -25.75 10.64
N ASN A 267 14.26 -26.75 11.10
CA ASN A 267 13.82 -28.02 11.67
C ASN A 267 12.90 -27.81 12.91
N ASP A 268 11.91 -26.90 12.86
CA ASP A 268 10.99 -26.62 13.97
C ASP A 268 9.58 -27.13 13.67
N HIS A 269 9.51 -28.39 13.24
CA HIS A 269 8.31 -29.22 13.40
C HIS A 269 8.53 -30.21 14.54
N ILE A 270 8.26 -29.77 15.77
CA ILE A 270 7.81 -30.63 16.88
C ILE A 270 6.67 -29.92 17.60
#